data_AF-A0A8B6E7M5-F1
#
_entry.id   AF-A0A8B6E7M5-F1
#
_cell.length_a   1.000
_cell.length_b   1.000
_cell.length_c   1.000
_cell.angle_alpha   90.00
_cell.angle_beta   90.00
_cell.angle_gamma   90.00
#
_symmetry.space_group_name_H-M   'P 1'
#
loop_
_entity.id
_entity.type
_entity.pdbx_description
1 polymer ?
#
loop_
_entity_poly.entity_id
_entity_poly.type
_entity_poly.pdbx_seq_one_letter_code
_entity_poly.pdbx_strand_id
1 'polypeptide(L)'
;MYCGFCIVSTPPPSCADKISNCNEYDADLCTNPLYRLFKEDNCQLFCGLCKIGVSTPPPSCADKISNCREYDADLCTNPLYRLFRDDNCQRFCGLCKIAVL
;
A
#
# COMPACT_ATOMS: atom_id res chain seq x y z
N MET A 1 33.64 23.12 -17.58
CA MET A 1 32.26 23.49 -17.96
C MET A 1 31.72 22.34 -18.80
N TYR A 2 30.76 21.50 -18.46
CA TYR A 2 29.79 21.35 -17.36
C TYR A 2 29.64 19.83 -17.12
N CYS A 3 29.46 19.39 -15.88
CA CYS A 3 28.90 18.07 -15.56
C CYS A 3 27.75 18.38 -14.60
N GLY A 4 26.47 18.30 -15.00
CA GLY A 4 25.83 17.09 -15.51
C GLY A 4 24.99 16.56 -14.35
N PHE A 5 23.80 17.15 -14.20
CA PHE A 5 22.79 16.93 -13.16
C PHE A 5 22.82 15.53 -12.51
N CYS A 6 23.28 15.43 -11.26
CA CYS A 6 22.95 14.29 -10.42
C CYS A 6 21.46 14.44 -10.05
N ILE A 7 20.58 13.63 -10.64
CA ILE A 7 19.25 13.43 -10.08
C ILE A 7 19.41 12.74 -8.73
N VAL A 8 19.54 13.53 -7.66
CA VAL A 8 19.42 13.03 -6.30
C VAL A 8 17.98 12.56 -6.17
N SER A 9 17.74 11.27 -6.38
CA SER A 9 16.51 10.63 -5.90
C SER A 9 16.60 10.64 -4.39
N THR A 10 16.18 11.75 -3.78
CA THR A 10 15.90 11.79 -2.35
C THR A 10 14.92 10.66 -2.07
N PRO A 11 15.26 9.70 -1.17
CA PRO A 11 14.28 8.72 -0.75
C PRO A 11 13.02 9.47 -0.29
N PRO A 12 11.82 8.96 -0.59
CA PRO A 12 10.60 9.58 -0.08
C PRO A 12 10.79 9.79 1.43
N PRO A 13 10.48 10.99 1.95
CA PRO A 13 10.72 11.27 3.36
C PRO A 13 10.10 10.15 4.19
N SER A 14 10.91 9.53 5.05
CA SER A 14 10.43 8.49 5.96
C SER A 14 9.24 9.07 6.71
N CYS A 15 8.08 8.43 6.59
CA CYS A 15 6.88 8.96 7.22
C CYS A 15 7.02 8.84 8.75
N ALA A 16 7.22 9.98 9.38
CA ALA A 16 7.54 10.12 10.80
C ALA A 16 7.08 11.49 11.29
N ASP A 17 6.89 11.59 12.60
CA ASP A 17 6.69 12.90 13.23
C ASP A 17 8.04 13.62 13.30
N LYS A 18 8.09 14.86 12.81
CA LYS A 18 9.29 15.71 12.90
C LYS A 18 9.47 16.31 14.29
N ILE A 19 8.37 16.43 15.05
CA ILE A 19 8.36 16.96 16.41
C ILE A 19 7.86 15.88 17.37
N SER A 20 8.43 15.85 18.57
CA SER A 20 8.10 14.82 19.57
C SER A 20 6.82 15.11 20.36
N ASN A 21 6.27 16.31 20.25
CA ASN A 21 5.16 16.81 21.07
C ASN A 21 3.82 16.86 20.32
N CYS A 22 3.65 16.07 19.25
CA CYS A 22 2.38 15.99 18.52
C CYS A 22 1.19 15.65 19.44
N ASN A 23 1.44 14.91 20.52
CA ASN A 23 0.46 14.53 21.55
C ASN A 23 0.15 15.64 22.58
N GLU A 24 0.89 16.75 22.59
CA GLU A 24 0.65 17.89 23.48
C GLU A 24 -0.31 18.92 22.87
N TYR A 25 -0.54 18.84 21.56
CA TYR A 25 -1.55 19.65 20.88
C TYR A 25 -2.95 19.10 21.11
N ASP A 26 -3.94 19.98 20.97
CA ASP A 26 -5.35 19.59 21.09
C ASP A 26 -5.71 18.46 20.11
N ALA A 27 -6.72 17.68 20.49
CA ALA A 27 -7.20 16.54 19.70
C ALA A 27 -7.69 16.94 18.29
N ASP A 28 -7.91 18.23 18.05
CA ASP A 28 -8.30 18.76 16.75
C ASP A 28 -7.13 18.93 15.77
N LEU A 29 -5.87 18.79 16.22
CA LEU A 29 -4.66 18.86 15.38
C LEU A 29 -4.82 18.05 14.08
N CYS A 30 -5.38 16.84 14.18
CA CYS A 30 -5.49 15.92 13.06
C CYS A 30 -6.74 16.12 12.20
N THR A 31 -7.79 16.76 12.73
CA THR A 31 -9.10 16.90 12.05
C THR A 31 -9.36 18.31 11.54
N ASN A 32 -8.82 19.32 12.21
CA ASN A 32 -9.02 20.72 11.88
C ASN A 32 -8.27 21.09 10.57
N PRO A 33 -8.96 21.66 9.56
CA PRO A 33 -8.33 22.06 8.31
C PRO A 33 -7.33 23.20 8.47
N LEU A 34 -7.42 24.02 9.53
CA LEU A 34 -6.47 25.10 9.81
C LEU A 34 -5.05 24.57 10.06
N TYR A 35 -4.94 23.38 10.65
CA TYR A 35 -3.66 22.73 10.94
C TYR A 35 -3.17 21.81 9.83
N ARG A 36 -3.81 21.82 8.65
CA ARG A 36 -3.52 20.88 7.57
C ARG A 36 -2.04 20.84 7.18
N LEU A 37 -1.44 22.00 6.88
CA LEU A 37 -0.03 22.07 6.50
C LEU A 37 0.87 21.63 7.67
N PHE A 38 0.53 22.05 8.88
CA PHE A 38 1.33 21.73 10.07
C PHE A 38 1.33 20.22 10.37
N LYS A 39 0.16 19.55 10.37
CA LYS A 39 0.08 18.10 10.62
C LYS A 39 0.71 17.30 9.48
N GLU A 40 0.55 17.76 8.24
CA GLU A 40 1.19 17.18 7.06
C GLU A 40 2.71 17.34 7.11
N ASP A 41 3.25 18.37 7.76
CA ASP A 41 4.71 18.54 7.85
C ASP A 41 5.33 17.96 9.11
N ASN A 42 4.64 17.95 10.25
CA ASN A 42 5.26 17.70 11.55
C ASN A 42 4.73 16.47 12.28
N CYS A 43 3.47 16.09 12.03
CA CYS A 43 2.77 15.07 12.83
C CYS A 43 2.10 14.02 11.93
N GLN A 44 2.77 13.64 10.84
CA GLN A 44 2.22 12.73 9.82
C GLN A 44 1.91 11.34 10.38
N LEU A 45 2.75 10.84 11.29
CA LEU A 45 2.59 9.52 11.90
C LEU A 45 1.52 9.58 12.99
N PHE A 46 1.60 10.58 13.88
CA PHE A 46 0.61 10.81 14.93
C PHE A 46 -0.80 10.98 14.37
N CYS A 47 -0.96 11.73 13.27
CA CYS A 47 -2.25 11.95 12.63
C CYS A 47 -2.66 10.86 11.62
N GLY A 48 -1.90 9.77 11.50
CA GLY A 48 -2.21 8.66 10.59
C GLY A 48 -2.21 9.05 9.11
N LEU A 49 -1.53 10.14 8.76
CA LEU A 49 -1.35 10.60 7.37
C LEU A 49 -0.30 9.78 6.62
N CYS A 50 0.52 9.04 7.37
CA CYS A 50 1.37 8.01 6.82
C CYS A 50 0.51 6.97 6.10
N LYS A 51 0.52 7.05 4.76
CA LYS A 51 0.39 5.85 3.96
C LYS A 51 1.64 5.05 4.24
N ILE A 52 1.59 4.16 5.24
CA ILE A 52 2.51 3.04 5.25
C ILE A 52 2.24 2.38 3.91
N GLY A 53 3.14 2.61 2.97
CA GLY A 53 3.24 1.81 1.78
C GLY A 53 3.54 0.41 2.28
N VAL A 54 2.49 -0.31 2.67
CA VAL A 54 2.49 -1.75 2.66
C VAL A 54 2.56 -2.06 1.17
N SER A 55 3.75 -1.88 0.60
CA SER A 55 4.19 -2.66 -0.51
C SER A 55 4.40 -4.04 0.08
N THR A 56 3.29 -4.71 0.44
CA THR A 56 3.25 -6.15 0.27
C THR A 56 3.64 -6.31 -1.19
N PRO A 57 4.83 -6.87 -1.49
CA PRO A 57 5.10 -7.26 -2.87
C PRO A 57 3.84 -7.98 -3.34
N PRO A 58 3.29 -7.63 -4.52
CA PRO A 58 2.11 -8.31 -5.02
C PRO A 58 2.40 -9.80 -4.86
N PRO A 59 1.51 -10.57 -4.18
CA PRO A 59 1.77 -11.98 -3.94
C PRO A 59 2.23 -12.58 -5.26
N SER A 60 3.36 -13.28 -5.23
CA SER A 60 3.95 -13.91 -6.43
C SER A 60 2.81 -14.57 -7.18
N CYS A 61 2.50 -14.10 -8.40
CA CYS A 61 1.26 -14.54 -9.03
C CYS A 61 1.40 -16.00 -9.46
N ALA A 62 0.90 -16.88 -8.60
CA ALA A 62 1.07 -18.30 -8.66
C ALA A 62 -0.11 -18.95 -7.95
N ASP A 63 -0.36 -20.20 -8.33
CA ASP A 63 -1.30 -21.04 -7.60
C ASP A 63 -0.59 -21.55 -6.34
N LYS A 64 -1.15 -21.31 -5.16
CA LYS A 64 -0.62 -21.86 -3.90
C LYS A 64 -0.89 -23.36 -3.79
N ILE A 65 -1.93 -23.84 -4.46
CA ILE A 65 -2.35 -25.24 -4.47
C ILE A 65 -2.30 -25.79 -5.90
N SER A 66 -1.95 -27.08 -6.05
CA SER A 66 -1.81 -27.72 -7.36
C SER A 66 -3.14 -28.22 -7.95
N ASN A 67 -4.19 -28.30 -7.14
CA ASN A 67 -5.47 -28.92 -7.48
C ASN A 67 -6.56 -27.90 -7.87
N CYS A 68 -6.22 -26.67 -8.28
CA CYS A 68 -7.20 -25.68 -8.73
C CYS A 68 -8.16 -26.19 -9.82
N ARG A 69 -7.70 -27.13 -10.67
CA ARG A 69 -8.48 -27.79 -11.72
C ARG A 69 -9.49 -28.83 -11.23
N GLU A 70 -9.42 -29.24 -9.97
CA GLU A 70 -10.30 -30.27 -9.37
C GLU A 70 -11.51 -29.66 -8.66
N TYR A 71 -11.52 -28.33 -8.48
CA TYR A 71 -12.67 -27.60 -7.94
C TYR A 71 -13.76 -27.40 -8.99
N ASP A 72 -14.92 -26.93 -8.53
CA ASP A 72 -16.07 -26.63 -9.39
C ASP A 72 -15.69 -25.73 -10.57
N ALA A 73 -16.36 -25.96 -11.71
CA ALA A 73 -16.09 -25.23 -12.96
C ALA A 73 -16.31 -23.71 -12.84
N ASP A 74 -17.05 -23.26 -11.83
CA ASP A 74 -17.35 -21.86 -11.54
C ASP A 74 -16.38 -21.22 -10.54
N LEU A 75 -15.32 -21.92 -10.09
CA LEU A 75 -14.28 -21.40 -9.18
C LEU A 75 -13.85 -19.97 -9.53
N CYS A 76 -13.63 -19.70 -10.82
CA CYS A 76 -13.11 -18.43 -11.30
C CYS A 76 -14.17 -17.33 -11.49
N THR A 77 -15.45 -17.69 -11.57
CA THR A 77 -16.54 -16.75 -11.90
C THR A 77 -17.49 -16.52 -10.73
N ASN A 78 -17.69 -17.52 -9.87
CA ASN A 78 -18.60 -17.44 -8.74
C ASN A 78 -18.05 -16.46 -7.67
N PRO A 79 -18.83 -15.45 -7.25
CA PRO A 79 -18.41 -14.51 -6.22
C PRO A 79 -18.18 -15.15 -4.85
N LEU A 80 -18.83 -16.29 -4.55
CA LEU A 80 -18.63 -17.03 -3.29
C LEU A 80 -17.19 -17.53 -3.16
N TYR A 81 -16.54 -17.87 -4.27
CA TYR A 81 -15.16 -18.35 -4.29
C TYR A 81 -14.12 -17.24 -4.46
N ARG A 82 -14.51 -15.96 -4.47
CA ARG A 82 -13.61 -14.83 -4.72
C ARG A 82 -12.38 -14.86 -3.83
N LEU A 83 -12.57 -14.91 -2.51
CA LEU A 83 -11.44 -14.90 -1.56
C LEU A 83 -10.54 -16.12 -1.76
N PHE A 84 -11.15 -17.29 -1.99
CA PHE A 84 -10.39 -18.52 -2.17
C PHE A 84 -9.54 -18.51 -3.45
N ARG A 85 -10.09 -18.10 -4.61
CA ARG A 85 -9.32 -18.03 -5.86
C ARG A 85 -8.27 -16.92 -5.81
N ASP A 86 -8.59 -15.79 -5.16
CA ASP A 86 -7.68 -14.67 -4.97
C ASP A 86 -6.49 -15.12 -4.11
N ASP A 87 -6.65 -16.07 -3.20
CA ASP A 87 -5.54 -16.56 -2.38
C ASP A 87 -4.82 -17.78 -2.95
N ASN A 88 -5.50 -18.68 -3.65
CA ASN A 88 -4.97 -20.02 -3.93
C ASN A 88 -4.78 -20.34 -5.41
N CYS A 89 -5.57 -19.72 -6.29
CA CYS A 89 -5.70 -20.12 -7.71
C CYS A 89 -5.62 -18.91 -8.65
N GLN A 90 -4.83 -17.90 -8.27
CA GLN A 90 -4.73 -16.65 -9.01
C GLN A 90 -4.30 -16.86 -10.46
N ARG A 91 -3.33 -17.75 -10.70
CA ARG A 91 -2.80 -18.02 -12.03
C ARG A 91 -3.75 -18.88 -12.83
N PHE A 92 -4.32 -19.93 -12.23
CA PHE A 92 -5.35 -20.78 -12.84
C PHE A 92 -6.57 -19.95 -13.29
N CYS A 93 -7.02 -18.99 -12.48
CA CYS A 93 -8.14 -18.12 -12.80
C CYS A 93 -7.77 -16.87 -13.61
N GLY A 94 -6.53 -16.73 -14.07
CA GLY A 94 -6.11 -15.59 -14.89
C GLY A 94 -6.17 -14.24 -14.18
N LEU A 95 -6.12 -14.23 -12.84
CA LEU A 95 -6.19 -13.02 -12.00
C LEU A 95 -4.85 -12.30 -11.87
N CYS A 96 -3.79 -12.88 -12.42
CA CYS A 96 -2.49 -12.25 -12.51
C CYS A 96 -2.56 -10.96 -13.32
N LYS A 97 -2.63 -9.83 -12.62
CA LYS A 97 -2.32 -8.53 -13.23
C LYS A 97 -0.82 -8.33 -13.12
N ILE A 98 -0.15 -8.24 -14.26
CA ILE A 98 1.20 -7.66 -14.29
C ILE A 98 1.02 -6.24 -13.78
N ALA A 99 1.53 -5.95 -12.57
CA ALA A 99 1.68 -4.58 -12.12
C ALA A 99 2.70 -3.95 -13.08
N VAL A 100 2.21 -3.27 -14.11
CA VAL A 100 3.05 -2.38 -14.92
C VAL A 100 3.35 -1.21 -13.99
N LEU A 101 4.56 -1.24 -13.44
CA LEU A 101 5.17 -0.14 -12.70
C LEU A 101 5.44 1.03 -13.63
#